data_AF-A0AAX1MZZ2-F1
#
_entry.id   AF-A0AAX1MZZ2-F1
#
_cell.length_a   1.000
_cell.length_b   1.000
_cell.length_c   1.000
_cell.angle_alpha   90.00
_cell.angle_beta   90.00
_cell.angle_gamma   90.00
#
_symmetry.space_group_name_H-M   'P 1'
#
loop_
_entity.id
_entity.type
_entity.pdbx_description
1 polymer ?
#
loop_
_entity_poly.entity_id
_entity_poly.type
_entity_poly.pdbx_seq_one_letter_code
_entity_poly.pdbx_strand_id
1 'polypeptide(L)'
;MQFNRKLLLTALLGATLFSCTKEEVETPLSLSEDDLPSLSIAEKDYLRGNDTLEIDLGEYANEQISIVDIQVSADGKTLNIDQTTTDNNLQIVFDSKQLNEGENNVTIKVSLNSDLELPSTSLSQDILVEVDNYLPLMFIEEGFIQVEDVELSGEDESIDLEWIQRFFNKEESFLVLDENFNQVTEIYKADGKEFNKVYEIPENAEGQNFMIYRIQSSEKYEYSKYLGEVLADQYEDERVVNIIPFHSQGDEFRLEANHFQFDERNERNVVLAIKNADFGELNVILNRQHVISYDDDYTYYSLEIKDAYHYFENNFAFTNNTVLIKDNSDNQGIKVDLDQLNEGDTIVVSKDLLSEPIAKELNDDVVGLYQCFEYNDLLLRDNIFCEKNGNAFIVYKFLNHEDSEISYFGETKVSPEVNNNSSFFSLVNSLDQSFTKPLDFSLQDYEITDDYIALNPFNYDTPLNIYNSVHLVIQDETIGNTIYKNYIRCSGRDNVRVVVPLKFDFEGFEEINSGKFKDFFSNNIEKVGFVTSTNFLTSLEINSFSIYSQKDL
;
A
#
# COMPACT_ATOMS: atom_id res chain seq x y z
N MET A 1 -29.03 44.33 -88.78
CA MET A 1 -30.30 43.60 -88.54
C MET A 1 -30.90 44.13 -87.25
N GLN A 2 -32.11 44.69 -87.29
CA GLN A 2 -32.77 45.31 -86.14
C GLN A 2 -33.60 44.27 -85.38
N PHE A 3 -33.40 44.20 -84.06
CA PHE A 3 -34.15 43.39 -83.11
C PHE A 3 -35.62 43.87 -83.04
N ASN A 4 -36.57 42.98 -83.30
CA ASN A 4 -37.99 43.31 -83.33
C ASN A 4 -38.58 43.25 -81.91
N ARG A 5 -38.55 44.40 -81.20
CA ARG A 5 -39.06 44.59 -79.81
C ARG A 5 -40.51 44.14 -79.58
N LYS A 6 -41.31 43.94 -80.64
CA LYS A 6 -42.70 43.48 -80.53
C LYS A 6 -42.83 42.01 -80.13
N LEU A 7 -41.84 41.15 -80.37
CA LEU A 7 -41.92 39.73 -79.98
C LEU A 7 -41.63 39.53 -78.48
N LEU A 8 -40.76 40.37 -77.90
CA LEU A 8 -40.39 40.30 -76.49
C LEU A 8 -41.53 40.75 -75.58
N LEU A 9 -42.31 41.77 -75.99
CA LEU A 9 -43.42 42.29 -75.19
C LEU A 9 -44.59 41.29 -75.10
N THR A 10 -44.87 40.54 -76.18
CA THR A 10 -45.96 39.54 -76.17
C THR A 10 -45.59 38.31 -75.35
N ALA A 11 -44.32 37.93 -75.32
CA ALA A 11 -43.82 36.83 -74.48
C ALA A 11 -43.83 37.22 -72.99
N LEU A 12 -43.47 38.47 -72.66
CA LEU A 12 -43.44 38.94 -71.27
C LEU A 12 -44.86 39.15 -70.70
N LEU A 13 -45.80 39.67 -71.50
CA LEU A 13 -47.21 39.82 -71.09
C LEU A 13 -47.93 38.47 -70.95
N GLY A 14 -47.52 37.45 -71.72
CA GLY A 14 -48.03 36.08 -71.57
C GLY A 14 -47.59 35.42 -70.27
N ALA A 15 -46.37 35.70 -69.80
CA ALA A 15 -45.84 35.14 -68.55
C ALA A 15 -46.42 35.80 -67.28
N THR A 16 -46.78 37.09 -67.33
CA THR A 16 -47.32 37.80 -66.16
C THR A 16 -48.83 37.66 -65.97
N LEU A 17 -49.59 37.22 -66.97
CA LEU A 17 -51.06 37.13 -66.91
C LEU A 17 -51.62 35.74 -66.53
N PHE A 18 -50.76 34.75 -66.29
CA PHE A 18 -51.14 33.44 -65.72
C PHE A 18 -50.61 33.24 -64.29
N SER A 19 -50.54 34.33 -63.52
CA SER A 19 -50.53 34.25 -62.05
C SER A 19 -51.93 33.87 -61.56
N CYS A 20 -52.22 32.57 -61.55
CA CYS A 20 -53.09 31.99 -60.55
C CYS A 20 -52.17 31.40 -59.49
N THR A 21 -51.93 32.15 -58.42
CA THR A 21 -51.33 31.66 -57.18
C THR A 21 -52.12 30.46 -56.67
N LYS A 22 -51.54 29.26 -56.78
CA LYS A 22 -51.71 28.28 -55.73
C LYS A 22 -50.63 28.60 -54.69
N GLU A 23 -51.03 28.78 -53.43
CA GLU A 23 -50.10 28.54 -52.33
C GLU A 23 -49.52 27.14 -52.55
N GLU A 24 -48.25 27.07 -52.94
CA GLU A 24 -47.45 25.92 -52.57
C GLU A 24 -47.35 26.02 -51.05
N VAL A 25 -48.15 25.20 -50.38
CA VAL A 25 -47.85 24.80 -49.01
C VAL A 25 -46.47 24.17 -49.10
N GLU A 26 -45.43 24.88 -48.65
CA GLU A 26 -44.15 24.25 -48.32
C GLU A 26 -44.48 23.21 -47.25
N THR A 27 -44.66 21.95 -47.67
CA THR A 27 -44.58 20.83 -46.75
C THR A 27 -43.20 20.92 -46.11
N PRO A 28 -43.10 20.99 -44.77
CA PRO A 28 -41.82 20.86 -44.09
C PRO A 28 -41.15 19.59 -44.63
N LEU A 29 -39.86 19.66 -44.94
CA LEU A 29 -39.07 18.45 -45.11
C LEU A 29 -39.15 17.71 -43.77
N SER A 30 -39.96 16.65 -43.72
CA SER A 30 -40.08 15.78 -42.55
C SER A 30 -39.09 14.62 -42.71
N LEU A 31 -38.29 14.39 -41.69
CA LEU A 31 -37.44 13.20 -41.63
C LEU A 31 -38.32 11.96 -41.39
N SER A 32 -37.93 10.82 -41.94
CA SER A 32 -38.56 9.53 -41.70
C SER A 32 -37.82 8.76 -40.61
N GLU A 33 -38.40 7.67 -40.10
CA GLU A 33 -37.74 6.82 -39.09
C GLU A 33 -36.37 6.30 -39.56
N ASP A 34 -36.22 6.04 -40.87
CA ASP A 34 -34.97 5.56 -41.47
C ASP A 34 -33.85 6.65 -41.48
N ASP A 35 -34.22 7.91 -41.21
CA ASP A 35 -33.30 9.06 -41.15
C ASP A 35 -32.82 9.37 -39.72
N LEU A 36 -33.39 8.70 -38.70
CA LEU A 36 -32.94 8.85 -37.31
C LEU A 36 -31.64 8.05 -37.05
N PRO A 37 -30.77 8.51 -36.14
CA PRO A 37 -29.62 7.72 -35.72
C PRO A 37 -30.07 6.35 -35.21
N SER A 38 -29.38 5.28 -35.61
CA SER A 38 -29.67 3.93 -35.11
C SER A 38 -28.72 3.59 -33.98
N LEU A 39 -29.21 3.41 -32.76
CA LEU A 39 -28.36 2.98 -31.64
C LEU A 39 -27.94 1.51 -31.88
N SER A 40 -26.68 1.29 -32.23
CA SER A 40 -26.10 -0.05 -32.27
C SER A 40 -24.80 -0.07 -31.46
N ILE A 41 -24.56 -1.17 -30.76
CA ILE A 41 -23.43 -1.30 -29.81
C ILE A 41 -22.48 -2.37 -30.34
N ALA A 42 -21.18 -2.10 -30.25
CA ALA A 42 -20.18 -3.14 -30.40
C ALA A 42 -20.20 -4.01 -29.13
N GLU A 43 -20.54 -5.30 -29.26
CA GLU A 43 -20.51 -6.25 -28.14
C GLU A 43 -19.11 -6.22 -27.49
N LYS A 44 -19.07 -5.91 -26.19
CA LYS A 44 -17.94 -6.20 -25.32
C LYS A 44 -18.32 -7.40 -24.47
N ASP A 45 -17.39 -8.34 -24.35
CA ASP A 45 -17.62 -9.60 -23.63
C ASP A 45 -17.91 -9.37 -22.12
N TYR A 46 -17.42 -8.27 -21.53
CA TYR A 46 -17.68 -7.87 -20.13
C TYR A 46 -17.25 -6.41 -19.88
N LEU A 47 -17.79 -5.77 -18.81
CA LEU A 47 -17.40 -4.43 -18.35
C LEU A 47 -16.52 -4.49 -17.07
N ARG A 48 -15.42 -3.74 -17.04
CA ARG A 48 -14.44 -3.58 -15.95
C ARG A 48 -14.05 -2.11 -15.72
N GLY A 49 -14.21 -1.64 -14.48
CA GLY A 49 -13.81 -0.30 -14.05
C GLY A 49 -14.37 0.81 -14.95
N ASN A 50 -13.51 1.70 -15.43
CA ASN A 50 -13.90 2.76 -16.37
C ASN A 50 -14.02 2.19 -17.79
N ASP A 51 -15.09 1.46 -18.04
CA ASP A 51 -15.32 0.84 -19.32
C ASP A 51 -16.13 1.74 -20.26
N THR A 52 -15.94 1.55 -21.56
CA THR A 52 -16.55 2.39 -22.61
C THR A 52 -17.58 1.59 -23.41
N LEU A 53 -18.83 2.07 -23.45
CA LEU A 53 -19.81 1.63 -24.45
C LEU A 53 -19.64 2.49 -25.69
N GLU A 54 -19.48 1.83 -26.84
CA GLU A 54 -19.46 2.51 -28.14
C GLU A 54 -20.81 2.35 -28.82
N ILE A 55 -21.33 3.47 -29.32
CA ILE A 55 -22.61 3.54 -30.05
C ILE A 55 -22.33 4.10 -31.43
N ASP A 56 -22.65 3.33 -32.47
CA ASP A 56 -22.69 3.84 -33.86
C ASP A 56 -23.91 4.75 -34.00
N LEU A 57 -23.72 5.99 -34.45
CA LEU A 57 -24.79 6.96 -34.69
C LEU A 57 -25.19 7.03 -36.18
N GLY A 58 -24.40 6.42 -37.08
CA GLY A 58 -24.55 6.51 -38.53
C GLY A 58 -24.15 7.86 -39.13
N GLU A 59 -23.67 7.85 -40.39
CA GLU A 59 -23.16 9.06 -41.08
C GLU A 59 -24.23 10.15 -41.31
N TYR A 60 -25.49 9.78 -41.56
CA TYR A 60 -26.54 10.72 -41.99
C TYR A 60 -27.11 11.57 -40.85
N ALA A 61 -27.12 11.05 -39.63
CA ALA A 61 -27.67 11.72 -38.45
C ALA A 61 -26.86 12.97 -38.06
N ASN A 62 -25.53 12.94 -38.25
CA ASN A 62 -24.63 14.01 -37.81
C ASN A 62 -24.74 15.32 -38.58
N GLU A 63 -25.32 15.31 -39.79
CA GLU A 63 -25.46 16.52 -40.60
C GLU A 63 -26.75 17.30 -40.32
N GLN A 64 -27.81 16.66 -39.81
CA GLN A 64 -29.15 17.26 -39.70
C GLN A 64 -29.81 17.11 -38.32
N ILE A 65 -29.27 16.25 -37.46
CA ILE A 65 -29.82 15.94 -36.13
C ILE A 65 -28.72 16.15 -35.09
N SER A 66 -29.02 16.96 -34.09
CA SER A 66 -28.13 17.23 -32.95
C SER A 66 -28.57 16.41 -31.73
N ILE A 67 -27.60 15.80 -31.05
CA ILE A 67 -27.82 15.14 -29.76
C ILE A 67 -27.76 16.22 -28.66
N VAL A 68 -28.85 16.37 -27.92
CA VAL A 68 -28.98 17.40 -26.86
C VAL A 68 -28.56 16.86 -25.51
N ASP A 69 -28.92 15.61 -25.24
CA ASP A 69 -28.75 14.98 -23.94
C ASP A 69 -28.67 13.46 -24.10
N ILE A 70 -27.88 12.82 -23.25
CA ILE A 70 -27.71 11.37 -23.18
C ILE A 70 -27.89 10.97 -21.73
N GLN A 71 -28.85 10.10 -21.49
CA GLN A 71 -29.12 9.54 -20.17
C GLN A 71 -28.88 8.04 -20.22
N VAL A 72 -28.03 7.55 -19.32
CA VAL A 72 -27.84 6.12 -19.11
C VAL A 72 -28.42 5.76 -17.75
N SER A 73 -29.19 4.68 -17.72
CA SER A 73 -29.78 4.18 -16.48
C SER A 73 -29.75 2.66 -16.41
N ALA A 74 -29.56 2.13 -15.20
CA ALA A 74 -29.68 0.71 -14.88
C ALA A 74 -30.49 0.56 -13.59
N ASP A 75 -31.36 -0.45 -13.55
CA ASP A 75 -32.21 -0.76 -12.38
C ASP A 75 -32.96 0.45 -11.79
N GLY A 76 -33.36 1.39 -12.66
CA GLY A 76 -34.07 2.61 -12.26
C GLY A 76 -33.20 3.73 -11.65
N LYS A 77 -31.87 3.58 -11.62
CA LYS A 77 -30.90 4.62 -11.24
C LYS A 77 -30.24 5.21 -12.50
N THR A 78 -30.04 6.53 -12.52
CA THR A 78 -29.24 7.19 -13.57
C THR A 78 -27.76 7.05 -13.22
N LEU A 79 -26.95 6.61 -14.18
CA LEU A 79 -25.51 6.46 -14.02
C LEU A 79 -24.80 7.80 -14.29
N ASN A 80 -23.72 8.07 -13.59
CA ASN A 80 -22.79 9.14 -13.95
C ASN A 80 -21.97 8.66 -15.16
N ILE A 81 -22.01 9.45 -16.23
CA ILE A 81 -21.33 9.15 -17.47
C ILE A 81 -20.43 10.32 -17.89
N ASP A 82 -19.32 9.99 -18.53
CA ASP A 82 -18.60 10.89 -19.42
C ASP A 82 -18.92 10.50 -20.87
N GLN A 83 -18.92 11.48 -21.76
CA GLN A 83 -19.26 11.25 -23.16
C GLN A 83 -18.29 11.97 -24.09
N THR A 84 -17.93 11.26 -25.16
CA THR A 84 -17.11 11.82 -26.25
C THR A 84 -17.73 11.45 -27.58
N THR A 85 -17.88 12.42 -28.47
CA THR A 85 -18.39 12.18 -29.83
C THR A 85 -17.22 12.24 -30.82
N THR A 86 -17.09 11.20 -31.64
CA THR A 86 -16.17 11.13 -32.79
C THR A 86 -16.97 10.90 -34.06
N ASP A 87 -16.40 11.20 -35.24
CA ASP A 87 -17.10 11.39 -36.53
C ASP A 87 -18.40 10.62 -36.76
N ASN A 88 -18.49 9.32 -36.42
CA ASN A 88 -19.74 8.52 -36.50
C ASN A 88 -20.12 7.78 -35.20
N ASN A 89 -19.34 7.93 -34.13
CA ASN A 89 -19.49 7.14 -32.90
C ASN A 89 -19.65 8.03 -31.67
N LEU A 90 -20.58 7.63 -30.80
CA LEU A 90 -20.69 8.13 -29.44
C LEU A 90 -20.04 7.14 -28.49
N GLN A 91 -19.00 7.58 -27.79
CA GLN A 91 -18.39 6.83 -26.70
C GLN A 91 -18.98 7.32 -25.38
N ILE A 92 -19.61 6.40 -24.66
CA ILE A 92 -20.09 6.62 -23.30
C ILE A 92 -19.16 5.87 -22.36
N VAL A 93 -18.49 6.61 -21.50
CA VAL A 93 -17.63 6.06 -20.45
C VAL A 93 -18.40 6.16 -19.15
N PHE A 94 -18.49 5.07 -18.41
CA PHE A 94 -18.99 5.11 -17.04
C PHE A 94 -18.25 4.10 -16.19
N ASP A 95 -18.13 4.40 -14.90
CA ASP A 95 -17.56 3.47 -13.95
C ASP A 95 -18.54 2.30 -13.73
N SER A 96 -18.17 1.08 -14.13
CA SER A 96 -18.97 -0.13 -13.96
C SER A 96 -19.23 -0.46 -12.49
N LYS A 97 -18.51 0.17 -11.54
CA LYS A 97 -18.81 0.08 -10.09
C LYS A 97 -20.19 0.64 -9.73
N GLN A 98 -20.79 1.42 -10.64
CA GLN A 98 -22.16 1.92 -10.47
C GLN A 98 -23.23 0.87 -10.76
N LEU A 99 -22.86 -0.26 -11.39
CA LEU A 99 -23.71 -1.40 -11.69
C LEU A 99 -23.50 -2.51 -10.66
N ASN A 100 -24.48 -3.41 -10.54
CA ASN A 100 -24.30 -4.63 -9.75
C ASN A 100 -23.43 -5.62 -10.54
N GLU A 101 -22.90 -6.65 -9.87
CA GLU A 101 -22.20 -7.73 -10.56
C GLU A 101 -23.16 -8.61 -11.40
N GLY A 102 -22.65 -9.19 -12.50
CA GLY A 102 -23.43 -10.05 -13.39
C GLY A 102 -24.19 -9.30 -14.49
N GLU A 103 -25.29 -9.89 -14.96
CA GLU A 103 -26.08 -9.35 -16.07
C GLU A 103 -26.91 -8.12 -15.62
N ASN A 104 -26.64 -6.97 -16.22
CA ASN A 104 -27.35 -5.72 -15.98
C ASN A 104 -28.05 -5.27 -17.26
N ASN A 105 -29.29 -4.81 -17.14
CA ASN A 105 -29.98 -4.16 -18.25
C ASN A 105 -29.75 -2.65 -18.19
N VAL A 106 -28.93 -2.14 -19.09
CA VAL A 106 -28.60 -0.72 -19.23
C VAL A 106 -29.48 -0.12 -20.32
N THR A 107 -30.31 0.83 -19.94
CA THR A 107 -31.11 1.64 -20.87
C THR A 107 -30.34 2.91 -21.21
N ILE A 108 -30.11 3.13 -22.49
CA ILE A 108 -29.53 4.36 -23.03
C ILE A 108 -30.62 5.13 -23.74
N LYS A 109 -30.81 6.38 -23.33
CA LYS A 109 -31.78 7.29 -23.92
C LYS A 109 -31.06 8.52 -24.48
N VAL A 110 -31.25 8.76 -25.77
CA VAL A 110 -30.67 9.89 -26.49
C VAL A 110 -31.77 10.87 -26.87
N SER A 111 -31.64 12.12 -26.46
CA SER A 111 -32.56 13.20 -26.83
C SER A 111 -32.07 13.91 -28.08
N LEU A 112 -32.94 14.03 -29.07
CA LEU A 112 -32.63 14.54 -30.39
C LEU A 112 -33.27 15.92 -30.62
N ASN A 113 -32.58 16.76 -31.38
CA ASN A 113 -33.10 18.03 -31.86
C ASN A 113 -32.70 18.26 -33.32
N SER A 114 -33.61 18.78 -34.12
CA SER A 114 -33.38 19.10 -35.53
C SER A 114 -34.14 20.37 -35.91
N ASP A 115 -33.64 21.07 -36.93
CA ASP A 115 -34.35 22.16 -37.58
C ASP A 115 -35.50 21.63 -38.49
N LEU A 116 -35.56 20.32 -38.70
CA LEU A 116 -36.62 19.60 -39.42
C LEU A 116 -37.58 18.90 -38.46
N GLU A 117 -38.80 18.62 -38.92
CA GLU A 117 -39.78 17.88 -38.12
C GLU A 117 -39.34 16.42 -37.97
N LEU A 118 -39.03 16.02 -36.73
CA LEU A 118 -38.59 14.67 -36.37
C LEU A 118 -39.80 13.76 -36.08
N PRO A 119 -39.78 12.49 -36.54
CA PRO A 119 -40.81 11.52 -36.20
C PRO A 119 -40.76 11.11 -34.71
N SER A 120 -39.58 11.18 -34.09
CA SER A 120 -39.38 11.01 -32.64
C SER A 120 -38.30 11.98 -32.14
N THR A 121 -38.51 12.57 -30.97
CA THR A 121 -37.54 13.46 -30.30
C THR A 121 -36.57 12.72 -29.38
N SER A 122 -36.71 11.40 -29.26
CA SER A 122 -35.79 10.58 -28.46
C SER A 122 -35.69 9.16 -28.98
N LEU A 123 -34.50 8.60 -28.83
CA LEU A 123 -34.22 7.18 -29.08
C LEU A 123 -33.90 6.52 -27.75
N SER A 124 -34.28 5.25 -27.62
CA SER A 124 -34.00 4.45 -26.45
C SER A 124 -33.56 3.06 -26.89
N GLN A 125 -32.50 2.56 -26.28
CA GLN A 125 -31.99 1.21 -26.50
C GLN A 125 -31.71 0.56 -25.15
N ASP A 126 -32.21 -0.65 -24.98
CA ASP A 126 -31.88 -1.50 -23.83
C ASP A 126 -30.77 -2.45 -24.23
N ILE A 127 -29.81 -2.64 -23.33
CA ILE A 127 -28.60 -3.43 -23.54
C ILE A 127 -28.39 -4.31 -22.33
N LEU A 128 -28.28 -5.61 -22.57
CA LEU A 128 -27.77 -6.52 -21.56
C LEU A 128 -26.24 -6.43 -21.57
N VAL A 129 -25.67 -5.95 -20.47
CA VAL A 129 -24.22 -5.93 -20.27
C VAL A 129 -23.88 -6.86 -19.11
N GLU A 130 -22.85 -7.66 -19.27
CA GLU A 130 -22.29 -8.45 -18.19
C GLU A 130 -21.18 -7.65 -17.53
N VAL A 131 -21.35 -7.36 -16.25
CA VAL A 131 -20.29 -6.80 -15.41
C VAL A 131 -19.48 -7.97 -14.89
N ASP A 132 -18.16 -7.93 -15.09
CA ASP A 132 -17.21 -9.03 -14.84
C ASP A 132 -17.52 -9.81 -13.55
N ASN A 133 -17.92 -11.08 -13.70
CA ASN A 133 -18.23 -12.00 -12.61
C ASN A 133 -16.97 -12.79 -12.16
N TYR A 134 -15.80 -12.18 -12.28
CA TYR A 134 -14.52 -12.80 -11.97
C TYR A 134 -13.74 -11.94 -10.98
N LEU A 135 -13.01 -12.60 -10.08
CA LEU A 135 -12.00 -11.93 -9.29
C LEU A 135 -10.83 -11.48 -10.21
N PRO A 136 -10.17 -10.36 -9.88
CA PRO A 136 -8.90 -9.97 -10.45
C PRO A 136 -7.94 -11.14 -10.49
N LEU A 137 -7.04 -11.13 -11.48
CA LEU A 137 -5.99 -12.12 -11.57
C LEU A 137 -5.28 -12.23 -10.21
N MET A 138 -5.36 -13.40 -9.58
CA MET A 138 -4.58 -13.69 -8.39
C MET A 138 -3.28 -14.32 -8.84
N PHE A 139 -2.20 -13.55 -8.70
CA PHE A 139 -0.85 -13.96 -9.06
C PHE A 139 0.03 -13.98 -7.82
N ILE A 140 0.64 -15.12 -7.53
CA ILE A 140 1.69 -15.29 -6.53
C ILE A 140 2.92 -15.79 -7.27
N GLU A 141 4.01 -15.02 -7.20
CA GLU A 141 5.25 -15.37 -7.87
C GLU A 141 5.95 -16.55 -7.20
N GLU A 142 6.67 -17.34 -8.00
CA GLU A 142 7.57 -18.37 -7.47
C GLU A 142 8.59 -17.75 -6.50
N GLY A 143 8.78 -18.38 -5.34
CA GLY A 143 9.72 -17.90 -4.32
C GLY A 143 9.18 -16.80 -3.38
N PHE A 144 7.96 -16.28 -3.59
CA PHE A 144 7.28 -15.45 -2.59
C PHE A 144 7.10 -16.19 -1.27
N ILE A 145 6.81 -17.48 -1.35
CA ILE A 145 6.53 -18.35 -0.21
C ILE A 145 7.69 -19.32 -0.06
N GLN A 146 8.51 -19.10 0.96
CA GLN A 146 9.50 -20.09 1.39
C GLN A 146 8.80 -21.14 2.25
N VAL A 147 8.55 -22.33 1.68
CA VAL A 147 7.93 -23.48 2.37
C VAL A 147 8.94 -24.49 2.90
N GLU A 148 10.24 -24.25 2.71
CA GLU A 148 11.30 -25.16 3.15
C GLU A 148 11.75 -24.86 4.58
N ASP A 149 12.06 -25.92 5.32
CA ASP A 149 12.69 -25.80 6.63
C ASP A 149 14.12 -25.24 6.47
N VAL A 150 14.48 -24.26 7.30
CA VAL A 150 15.79 -23.61 7.28
C VAL A 150 16.46 -23.74 8.65
N GLU A 151 17.71 -24.20 8.67
CA GLU A 151 18.57 -24.17 9.86
C GLU A 151 19.75 -23.22 9.62
N LEU A 152 19.90 -22.26 10.52
CA LEU A 152 21.06 -21.39 10.64
C LEU A 152 21.76 -21.74 11.94
N SER A 153 23.05 -22.04 11.88
CA SER A 153 23.84 -22.32 13.08
C SER A 153 25.24 -21.75 12.94
N GLY A 154 25.85 -21.44 14.08
CA GLY A 154 27.19 -20.89 14.12
C GLY A 154 27.85 -21.08 15.48
N GLU A 155 29.18 -21.07 15.45
CA GLU A 155 30.04 -21.14 16.62
C GLU A 155 31.09 -20.05 16.49
N ASP A 156 31.26 -19.23 17.53
CA ASP A 156 32.36 -18.26 17.66
C ASP A 156 33.27 -18.70 18.80
N GLU A 157 34.36 -19.36 18.43
CA GLU A 157 35.39 -19.88 19.35
C GLU A 157 36.10 -18.77 20.15
N SER A 158 36.08 -17.51 19.67
CA SER A 158 36.78 -16.41 20.35
C SER A 158 36.07 -15.95 21.62
N ILE A 159 34.76 -16.20 21.69
CA ILE A 159 33.89 -15.79 22.79
C ILE A 159 33.08 -16.97 23.37
N ASP A 160 33.39 -18.22 23.00
CA ASP A 160 32.67 -19.43 23.39
C ASP A 160 31.13 -19.29 23.21
N LEU A 161 30.72 -18.75 22.05
CA LEU A 161 29.30 -18.60 21.68
C LEU A 161 28.91 -19.71 20.70
N GLU A 162 27.88 -20.47 21.06
CA GLU A 162 27.22 -21.45 20.20
C GLU A 162 25.78 -20.99 19.97
N TRP A 163 25.29 -21.01 18.74
CA TRP A 163 23.89 -20.68 18.44
C TRP A 163 23.31 -21.51 17.30
N ILE A 164 22.01 -21.78 17.42
CA ILE A 164 21.19 -22.49 16.42
C ILE A 164 19.84 -21.77 16.32
N GLN A 165 19.41 -21.47 15.11
CA GLN A 165 18.08 -20.98 14.79
C GLN A 165 17.49 -21.88 13.69
N ARG A 166 16.33 -22.46 13.95
CA ARG A 166 15.60 -23.30 12.99
C ARG A 166 14.24 -22.70 12.72
N PHE A 167 13.85 -22.61 11.46
CA PHE A 167 12.50 -22.29 11.01
C PHE A 167 11.94 -23.53 10.32
N PHE A 168 10.79 -24.02 10.74
CA PHE A 168 10.23 -25.25 10.20
C PHE A 168 8.71 -25.31 10.30
N ASN A 169 8.11 -26.33 9.67
CA ASN A 169 6.65 -26.51 9.61
C ASN A 169 5.94 -25.23 9.11
N LYS A 170 6.58 -24.56 8.15
CA LYS A 170 6.06 -23.33 7.55
C LYS A 170 5.02 -23.70 6.50
N GLU A 171 3.78 -23.37 6.78
CA GLU A 171 2.64 -23.65 5.92
C GLU A 171 1.88 -22.35 5.65
N GLU A 172 1.46 -22.17 4.40
CA GLU A 172 0.77 -20.96 3.95
C GLU A 172 -0.42 -21.35 3.06
N SER A 173 -1.58 -20.76 3.34
CA SER A 173 -2.82 -21.00 2.63
C SER A 173 -3.51 -19.68 2.27
N PHE A 174 -4.27 -19.69 1.18
CA PHE A 174 -5.02 -18.55 0.69
C PHE A 174 -6.48 -18.89 0.44
N LEU A 175 -7.36 -17.94 0.70
CA LEU A 175 -8.73 -17.96 0.20
C LEU A 175 -9.25 -16.54 0.05
N VAL A 176 -10.34 -16.40 -0.69
CA VAL A 176 -11.07 -15.14 -0.84
C VAL A 176 -12.44 -15.26 -0.18
N LEU A 177 -12.79 -14.24 0.60
CA LEU A 177 -14.14 -14.04 1.10
C LEU A 177 -14.76 -12.77 0.50
N ASP A 178 -16.08 -12.72 0.44
CA ASP A 178 -16.85 -11.52 0.09
C ASP A 178 -16.97 -10.54 1.28
N GLU A 179 -17.65 -9.41 1.10
CA GLU A 179 -17.82 -8.39 2.14
C GLU A 179 -18.66 -8.85 3.35
N ASN A 180 -19.40 -9.95 3.20
CA ASN A 180 -20.19 -10.59 4.24
C ASN A 180 -19.46 -11.79 4.87
N PHE A 181 -18.18 -11.99 4.56
CA PHE A 181 -17.34 -13.11 5.03
C PHE A 181 -17.75 -14.49 4.50
N ASN A 182 -18.53 -14.56 3.40
CA ASN A 182 -18.81 -15.82 2.72
C ASN A 182 -17.63 -16.23 1.85
N GLN A 183 -17.36 -17.53 1.80
CA GLN A 183 -16.26 -18.08 1.01
C GLN A 183 -16.55 -18.05 -0.49
N VAL A 184 -15.67 -17.39 -1.25
CA VAL A 184 -15.74 -17.23 -2.71
C VAL A 184 -14.88 -18.28 -3.41
N THR A 185 -13.71 -18.60 -2.86
CA THR A 185 -12.77 -19.56 -3.45
C THR A 185 -12.52 -20.76 -2.55
N GLU A 186 -12.08 -21.88 -3.14
CA GLU A 186 -11.48 -22.97 -2.36
C GLU A 186 -10.23 -22.50 -1.59
N ILE A 187 -9.86 -23.22 -0.54
CA ILE A 187 -8.61 -22.98 0.18
C ILE A 187 -7.45 -23.49 -0.69
N TYR A 188 -6.63 -22.57 -1.18
CA TYR A 188 -5.39 -22.89 -1.87
C TYR A 188 -4.25 -23.07 -0.87
N LYS A 189 -3.60 -24.24 -0.86
CA LYS A 189 -2.38 -24.48 -0.08
C LYS A 189 -1.17 -24.17 -0.94
N ALA A 190 -0.32 -23.26 -0.48
CA ALA A 190 0.89 -22.89 -1.19
C ALA A 190 1.92 -24.02 -1.16
N ASP A 191 2.53 -24.30 -2.32
CA ASP A 191 3.65 -25.24 -2.46
C ASP A 191 4.98 -24.54 -2.82
N GLY A 192 5.01 -23.21 -2.77
CA GLY A 192 6.17 -22.37 -3.09
C GLY A 192 6.37 -22.07 -4.58
N LYS A 193 5.56 -22.65 -5.47
CA LYS A 193 5.61 -22.36 -6.92
C LYS A 193 4.74 -21.18 -7.29
N GLU A 194 4.92 -20.71 -8.53
CA GLU A 194 4.02 -19.74 -9.13
C GLU A 194 2.56 -20.23 -9.08
N PHE A 195 1.69 -19.34 -8.62
CA PHE A 195 0.25 -19.53 -8.64
C PHE A 195 -0.36 -18.42 -9.48
N ASN A 196 -1.14 -18.80 -10.48
CA ASN A 196 -1.83 -17.88 -11.36
C ASN A 196 -3.23 -18.45 -11.65
N LYS A 197 -4.27 -17.80 -11.13
CA LYS A 197 -5.65 -18.25 -11.31
C LYS A 197 -6.62 -17.08 -11.33
N VAL A 198 -7.55 -17.15 -12.28
CA VAL A 198 -8.76 -16.33 -12.34
C VAL A 198 -9.88 -17.18 -11.75
N TYR A 199 -10.67 -16.59 -10.86
CA TYR A 199 -11.77 -17.26 -10.19
C TYR A 199 -13.08 -16.60 -10.59
N GLU A 200 -14.04 -17.42 -11.02
CA GLU A 200 -15.42 -16.98 -11.17
C GLU A 200 -16.02 -16.78 -9.77
N ILE A 201 -16.70 -15.65 -9.59
CA ILE A 201 -17.38 -15.33 -8.35
C ILE A 201 -18.69 -16.14 -8.34
N PRO A 202 -18.98 -16.91 -7.28
CA PRO A 202 -20.22 -17.67 -7.19
C PRO A 202 -21.44 -16.75 -7.22
N GLU A 203 -22.53 -17.15 -7.88
CA GLU A 203 -23.78 -16.38 -7.99
C GLU A 203 -24.38 -15.92 -6.64
N ASN A 204 -24.00 -16.59 -5.55
CA ASN A 204 -24.48 -16.32 -4.19
C ASN A 204 -23.52 -15.46 -3.35
N ALA A 205 -22.39 -15.03 -3.90
CA ALA A 205 -21.51 -14.08 -3.26
C ALA A 205 -22.07 -12.66 -3.46
N GLU A 206 -22.04 -11.84 -2.41
CA GLU A 206 -22.53 -10.46 -2.46
C GLU A 206 -21.35 -9.49 -2.39
N GLY A 207 -21.35 -8.45 -3.23
CA GLY A 207 -20.47 -7.29 -3.12
C GLY A 207 -19.31 -7.24 -4.11
N GLN A 208 -18.82 -6.03 -4.38
CA GLN A 208 -17.65 -5.79 -5.25
C GLN A 208 -16.32 -5.69 -4.48
N ASN A 209 -16.41 -5.86 -3.16
CA ASN A 209 -15.28 -5.79 -2.25
C ASN A 209 -15.01 -7.19 -1.73
N PHE A 210 -13.81 -7.66 -1.96
CA PHE A 210 -13.36 -8.98 -1.57
C PHE A 210 -12.19 -8.84 -0.61
N MET A 211 -11.94 -9.89 0.16
CA MET A 211 -10.85 -9.94 1.13
C MET A 211 -10.04 -11.20 0.90
N ILE A 212 -8.73 -11.04 0.69
CA ILE A 212 -7.80 -12.16 0.60
C ILE A 212 -7.30 -12.48 1.98
N TYR A 213 -7.53 -13.71 2.40
CA TYR A 213 -7.05 -14.27 3.66
C TYR A 213 -5.80 -15.07 3.37
N ARG A 214 -4.66 -14.52 3.77
CA ARG A 214 -3.36 -15.20 3.81
C ARG A 214 -3.16 -15.79 5.20
N ILE A 215 -3.23 -17.10 5.30
CA ILE A 215 -3.20 -17.84 6.56
C ILE A 215 -1.87 -18.57 6.67
N GLN A 216 -1.08 -18.20 7.67
CA GLN A 216 0.30 -18.63 7.84
C GLN A 216 0.49 -19.30 9.18
N SER A 217 1.27 -20.37 9.20
CA SER A 217 1.80 -20.92 10.44
C SER A 217 3.26 -21.27 10.29
N SER A 218 4.06 -21.01 11.31
CA SER A 218 5.47 -21.36 11.35
C SER A 218 5.91 -21.70 12.75
N GLU A 219 6.89 -22.58 12.86
CA GLU A 219 7.56 -22.90 14.10
C GLU A 219 9.02 -22.47 14.02
N LYS A 220 9.50 -21.89 15.11
CA LYS A 220 10.87 -21.40 15.20
C LYS A 220 11.51 -21.91 16.48
N TYR A 221 12.69 -22.49 16.38
CA TYR A 221 13.49 -22.87 17.53
C TYR A 221 14.75 -22.03 17.58
N GLU A 222 15.02 -21.41 18.72
CA GLU A 222 16.25 -20.67 18.97
C GLU A 222 16.96 -21.24 20.20
N TYR A 223 18.23 -21.55 20.01
CA TYR A 223 19.14 -21.95 21.05
C TYR A 223 20.40 -21.09 20.97
N SER A 224 20.85 -20.56 22.11
CA SER A 224 22.16 -19.91 22.20
C SER A 224 22.78 -20.10 23.57
N LYS A 225 24.11 -20.20 23.59
CA LYS A 225 24.91 -20.48 24.77
C LYS A 225 26.20 -19.66 24.74
N TYR A 226 26.55 -19.03 25.85
CA TYR A 226 27.75 -18.21 26.01
C TYR A 226 28.51 -18.65 27.27
N LEU A 227 29.80 -18.97 27.13
CA LEU A 227 30.66 -19.44 28.24
C LEU A 227 30.08 -20.64 29.03
N GLY A 228 29.32 -21.51 28.36
CA GLY A 228 28.65 -22.64 29.01
C GLY A 228 27.25 -22.35 29.57
N GLU A 229 26.83 -21.08 29.62
CA GLU A 229 25.51 -20.68 30.11
C GLU A 229 24.52 -20.53 28.95
N VAL A 230 23.33 -21.11 29.08
CA VAL A 230 22.26 -20.99 28.07
C VAL A 230 21.68 -19.58 28.15
N LEU A 231 21.79 -18.83 27.06
CA LEU A 231 21.23 -17.49 26.91
C LEU A 231 19.80 -17.54 26.38
N ALA A 232 19.55 -18.42 25.41
CA ALA A 232 18.23 -18.69 24.87
C ALA A 232 18.06 -20.18 24.63
N ASP A 233 16.88 -20.70 24.98
CA ASP A 233 16.40 -22.01 24.59
C ASP A 233 14.89 -21.86 24.50
N GLN A 234 14.43 -21.39 23.34
CA GLN A 234 13.04 -21.00 23.12
C GLN A 234 12.49 -21.61 21.85
N TYR A 235 11.23 -21.98 21.92
CA TYR A 235 10.45 -22.46 20.79
C TYR A 235 9.28 -21.50 20.60
N GLU A 236 9.03 -21.06 19.39
CA GLU A 236 7.97 -20.14 19.03
C GLU A 236 7.04 -20.82 18.03
N ASP A 237 5.75 -20.91 18.37
CA ASP A 237 4.66 -21.36 17.50
C ASP A 237 3.84 -20.12 17.11
N GLU A 238 3.97 -19.72 15.85
CA GLU A 238 3.35 -18.52 15.30
C GLU A 238 2.26 -18.89 14.29
N ARG A 239 1.08 -18.27 14.45
CA ARG A 239 -0.08 -18.40 13.57
C ARG A 239 -0.63 -17.02 13.24
N VAL A 240 -0.70 -16.69 11.95
CA VAL A 240 -1.09 -15.36 11.48
C VAL A 240 -2.15 -15.47 10.40
N VAL A 241 -3.18 -14.65 10.50
CA VAL A 241 -4.11 -14.39 9.40
C VAL A 241 -3.92 -12.94 8.95
N ASN A 242 -3.43 -12.75 7.73
CA ASN A 242 -3.37 -11.44 7.10
C ASN A 242 -4.55 -11.31 6.13
N ILE A 243 -5.33 -10.26 6.27
CA ILE A 243 -6.53 -9.95 5.49
C ILE A 243 -6.22 -8.72 4.66
N ILE A 244 -6.40 -8.83 3.35
CA ILE A 244 -6.13 -7.74 2.41
C ILE A 244 -7.41 -7.48 1.62
N PRO A 245 -8.08 -6.32 1.80
CA PRO A 245 -9.22 -5.93 1.02
C PRO A 245 -8.77 -5.56 -0.40
N PHE A 246 -9.57 -5.95 -1.38
CA PHE A 246 -9.37 -5.63 -2.80
C PHE A 246 -10.72 -5.53 -3.50
N HIS A 247 -10.74 -4.89 -4.65
CA HIS A 247 -11.94 -4.69 -5.44
C HIS A 247 -11.94 -5.63 -6.64
N SER A 248 -13.09 -6.23 -6.99
CA SER A 248 -13.16 -7.08 -8.19
C SER A 248 -12.86 -6.32 -9.48
N GLN A 249 -13.10 -5.01 -9.47
CA GLN A 249 -12.86 -4.10 -10.60
C GLN A 249 -11.59 -3.25 -10.41
N GLY A 250 -10.67 -3.68 -9.54
CA GLY A 250 -9.38 -3.06 -9.31
C GLY A 250 -8.27 -3.61 -10.20
N ASP A 251 -7.03 -3.16 -9.95
CA ASP A 251 -5.84 -3.74 -10.57
C ASP A 251 -5.67 -5.23 -10.16
N GLU A 252 -4.86 -5.97 -10.91
CA GLU A 252 -4.51 -7.36 -10.60
C GLU A 252 -4.00 -7.51 -9.16
N PHE A 253 -4.42 -8.56 -8.46
CA PHE A 253 -3.87 -8.86 -7.15
C PHE A 253 -2.57 -9.64 -7.31
N ARG A 254 -1.45 -8.95 -7.05
CA ARG A 254 -0.11 -9.50 -7.26
C ARG A 254 0.68 -9.58 -5.95
N LEU A 255 1.07 -10.80 -5.59
CA LEU A 255 2.08 -11.07 -4.57
C LEU A 255 3.37 -11.44 -5.28
N GLU A 256 4.19 -10.43 -5.53
CA GLU A 256 5.51 -10.61 -6.11
C GLU A 256 6.46 -11.17 -5.07
N ALA A 257 7.32 -12.09 -5.48
CA ALA A 257 8.34 -12.64 -4.63
C ALA A 257 9.14 -11.47 -4.13
N ASN A 258 9.16 -11.31 -2.80
CA ASN A 258 9.92 -10.28 -2.16
C ASN A 258 11.40 -10.49 -2.50
N HIS A 259 11.86 -9.93 -3.62
CA HIS A 259 13.28 -9.74 -3.94
C HIS A 259 13.91 -8.74 -2.94
N PHE A 260 13.12 -8.26 -1.96
CA PHE A 260 13.50 -7.52 -0.77
C PHE A 260 14.46 -8.26 0.18
N GLN A 261 14.77 -9.53 -0.09
CA GLN A 261 16.09 -10.05 0.24
C GLN A 261 16.99 -9.87 -0.99
N PHE A 262 17.59 -8.68 -1.14
CA PHE A 262 18.95 -8.65 -1.64
C PHE A 262 19.79 -9.37 -0.57
N ASP A 263 19.76 -10.70 -0.57
CA ASP A 263 20.79 -11.55 0.03
C ASP A 263 21.98 -11.64 -0.95
N GLU A 264 22.18 -10.63 -1.81
CA GLU A 264 23.55 -10.19 -2.11
C GLU A 264 24.11 -9.64 -0.80
N ARG A 265 24.53 -10.56 0.08
CA ARG A 265 25.39 -10.26 1.21
C ARG A 265 26.69 -9.72 0.63
N ASN A 266 26.69 -8.45 0.25
CA ASN A 266 27.91 -7.68 0.04
C ASN A 266 28.45 -7.39 1.44
N GLU A 267 29.00 -8.42 2.06
CA GLU A 267 29.84 -8.28 3.23
C GLU A 267 31.09 -7.57 2.77
N ARG A 268 31.18 -6.29 3.11
CA ARG A 268 32.36 -5.46 2.85
C ARG A 268 33.01 -5.08 4.16
N ASN A 269 34.33 -5.00 4.17
CA ASN A 269 35.14 -4.64 5.31
C ASN A 269 35.76 -3.26 5.08
N VAL A 270 35.60 -2.40 6.08
CA VAL A 270 36.28 -1.11 6.17
C VAL A 270 37.31 -1.18 7.28
N VAL A 271 38.43 -0.50 7.11
CA VAL A 271 39.49 -0.44 8.10
C VAL A 271 39.36 0.84 8.92
N LEU A 272 39.30 0.73 10.24
CA LEU A 272 39.42 1.86 11.15
C LEU A 272 40.83 1.87 11.76
N ALA A 273 41.57 2.95 11.56
CA ALA A 273 42.90 3.18 12.13
C ALA A 273 42.81 4.22 13.27
N ILE A 274 43.11 3.79 14.50
CA ILE A 274 43.20 4.66 15.68
C ILE A 274 44.65 4.94 15.99
N LYS A 275 45.00 6.22 16.14
CA LYS A 275 46.36 6.61 16.48
C LYS A 275 46.80 6.02 17.82
N ASN A 276 47.98 5.40 17.87
CA ASN A 276 48.47 4.68 19.06
C ASN A 276 48.58 5.54 20.31
N ALA A 277 48.86 6.83 20.18
CA ALA A 277 48.89 7.76 21.31
C ALA A 277 47.52 7.92 21.99
N ASP A 278 46.44 7.60 21.29
CA ASP A 278 45.06 7.71 21.76
C ASP A 278 44.48 6.31 22.11
N PHE A 279 45.27 5.24 21.92
CA PHE A 279 44.85 3.85 22.11
C PHE A 279 44.61 3.53 23.59
N GLY A 280 43.42 3.00 23.91
CA GLY A 280 42.98 2.69 25.28
C GLY A 280 42.22 3.82 25.98
N GLU A 281 42.28 5.05 25.47
CA GLU A 281 41.41 6.17 25.89
C GLU A 281 40.14 6.23 25.05
N LEU A 282 40.25 5.89 23.77
CA LEU A 282 39.14 5.80 22.83
C LEU A 282 38.49 4.42 22.84
N ASN A 283 37.16 4.41 22.86
CA ASN A 283 36.32 3.23 22.75
C ASN A 283 35.58 3.24 21.42
N VAL A 284 35.66 2.14 20.69
CA VAL A 284 34.91 1.91 19.46
C VAL A 284 33.70 1.07 19.81
N ILE A 285 32.52 1.64 19.63
CA ILE A 285 31.24 1.03 19.94
C ILE A 285 30.62 0.60 18.62
N LEU A 286 30.91 -0.64 18.23
CA LEU A 286 30.25 -1.40 17.17
C LEU A 286 30.25 -2.89 17.55
N ASN A 287 29.13 -3.58 17.30
CA ASN A 287 28.97 -5.00 17.68
C ASN A 287 29.85 -5.98 16.85
N ARG A 288 30.60 -5.52 15.84
CA ARG A 288 31.31 -6.37 14.86
C ARG A 288 32.68 -5.82 14.48
N GLN A 289 33.53 -5.59 15.48
CA GLN A 289 34.91 -5.13 15.26
C GLN A 289 35.90 -6.24 15.64
N HIS A 290 36.95 -6.37 14.83
CA HIS A 290 38.10 -7.22 15.16
C HIS A 290 39.40 -6.45 14.94
N VAL A 291 40.30 -6.47 15.93
CA VAL A 291 41.65 -5.91 15.77
C VAL A 291 42.42 -6.78 14.79
N ILE A 292 42.85 -6.19 13.67
CA ILE A 292 43.55 -6.93 12.61
C ILE A 292 45.06 -6.74 12.68
N SER A 293 45.55 -5.55 13.07
CA SER A 293 46.99 -5.29 13.19
C SER A 293 47.28 -4.01 14.00
N TYR A 294 48.56 -3.80 14.32
CA TYR A 294 49.09 -2.57 14.89
C TYR A 294 50.48 -2.30 14.31
N ASP A 295 50.84 -1.03 14.14
CA ASP A 295 52.20 -0.59 13.84
C ASP A 295 52.68 0.46 14.86
N ASP A 296 53.73 1.24 14.55
CA ASP A 296 54.27 2.25 15.47
C ASP A 296 53.32 3.45 15.64
N ASP A 297 52.47 3.74 14.65
CA ASP A 297 51.64 4.94 14.58
C ASP A 297 50.15 4.65 14.86
N TYR A 298 49.64 3.47 14.49
CA TYR A 298 48.22 3.14 14.53
C TYR A 298 47.90 1.72 15.02
N THR A 299 46.70 1.57 15.56
CA THR A 299 46.01 0.30 15.73
C THR A 299 44.85 0.20 14.74
N TYR A 300 44.78 -0.91 14.02
CA TYR A 300 43.84 -1.15 12.93
C TYR A 300 42.76 -2.16 13.31
N TYR A 301 41.52 -1.78 13.07
CA TYR A 301 40.31 -2.57 13.26
C TYR A 301 39.69 -2.85 11.91
N SER A 302 39.22 -4.08 11.68
CA SER A 302 38.29 -4.38 10.61
C SER A 302 36.88 -4.16 11.12
N LEU A 303 36.10 -3.38 10.38
CA LEU A 303 34.68 -3.12 10.62
C LEU A 303 33.91 -3.80 9.49
N GLU A 304 33.13 -4.81 9.85
CA GLU A 304 32.29 -5.54 8.91
C GLU A 304 30.98 -4.78 8.69
N ILE A 305 30.70 -4.45 7.42
CA ILE A 305 29.44 -3.88 6.96
C ILE A 305 28.58 -5.02 6.42
N LYS A 306 27.33 -5.08 6.87
CA LYS A 306 26.33 -5.96 6.27
C LYS A 306 25.23 -5.12 5.67
N ASP A 307 25.19 -5.07 4.34
CA ASP A 307 24.14 -4.38 3.59
C ASP A 307 22.86 -5.23 3.64
N ALA A 308 22.15 -5.18 4.76
CA ALA A 308 20.85 -5.82 4.94
C ALA A 308 19.78 -4.73 5.11
N TYR A 309 19.40 -4.09 4.00
CA TYR A 309 18.33 -3.10 4.01
C TYR A 309 17.03 -3.74 3.56
N HIS A 310 16.02 -3.69 4.41
CA HIS A 310 14.66 -3.99 4.01
C HIS A 310 14.06 -2.75 3.37
N TYR A 311 13.64 -2.84 2.11
CA TYR A 311 12.72 -1.85 1.56
C TYR A 311 11.37 -2.11 2.24
N PHE A 312 11.10 -1.42 3.34
CA PHE A 312 9.73 -1.32 3.82
C PHE A 312 8.94 -0.49 2.80
N GLU A 313 7.62 -0.65 2.76
CA GLU A 313 6.69 0.13 1.93
C GLU A 313 6.77 1.66 2.13
N ASN A 314 7.72 2.14 2.94
CA ASN A 314 7.92 3.51 3.40
C ASN A 314 9.32 4.09 3.03
N ASN A 315 10.11 3.42 2.17
CA ASN A 315 11.47 3.82 1.76
C ASN A 315 12.46 4.11 2.89
N PHE A 316 12.22 3.62 4.11
CA PHE A 316 13.20 3.71 5.19
C PHE A 316 13.72 2.34 5.57
N ALA A 317 14.98 2.27 5.98
CA ALA A 317 15.61 1.06 6.50
C ALA A 317 16.40 1.35 7.77
N PHE A 318 16.39 0.40 8.70
CA PHE A 318 17.32 0.45 9.84
C PHE A 318 18.73 0.17 9.32
N THR A 319 19.67 1.06 9.62
CA THR A 319 21.09 0.76 9.43
C THR A 319 21.69 0.27 10.74
N ASN A 320 22.49 -0.80 10.64
CA ASN A 320 23.36 -1.26 11.73
C ASN A 320 24.84 -0.94 11.45
N ASN A 321 25.11 -0.16 10.42
CA ASN A 321 26.43 0.10 9.88
C ASN A 321 26.94 1.49 10.28
N THR A 322 26.59 1.96 11.48
CA THR A 322 27.17 3.18 12.06
C THR A 322 28.08 2.81 13.22
N VAL A 323 29.28 3.39 13.28
CA VAL A 323 30.22 3.20 14.40
C VAL A 323 30.36 4.47 15.22
N LEU A 324 30.26 4.37 16.54
CA LEU A 324 30.57 5.47 17.46
C LEU A 324 31.97 5.29 18.03
N ILE A 325 32.80 6.32 17.89
CA ILE A 325 34.14 6.40 18.48
C ILE A 325 34.08 7.46 19.57
N LYS A 326 34.32 7.06 20.82
CA LYS A 326 34.14 7.90 22.00
C LYS A 326 35.40 7.94 22.86
N ASP A 327 35.74 9.11 23.38
CA ASP A 327 36.69 9.27 24.47
C ASP A 327 35.98 9.10 25.83
N ASN A 328 36.39 8.10 26.61
CA ASN A 328 35.82 7.84 27.93
C ASN A 328 36.24 8.86 29.00
N SER A 329 37.34 9.58 28.78
CA SER A 329 37.89 10.56 29.73
C SER A 329 37.20 11.92 29.63
N ASP A 330 36.88 12.35 28.41
CA ASP A 330 36.40 13.69 28.12
C ASP A 330 34.95 13.72 27.55
N ASN A 331 34.28 12.56 27.47
CA ASN A 331 32.91 12.40 26.94
C ASN A 331 32.69 12.93 25.51
N GLN A 332 33.77 13.18 24.77
CA GLN A 332 33.74 13.56 23.36
C GLN A 332 33.55 12.32 22.48
N GLY A 333 32.93 12.49 21.32
CA GLY A 333 32.79 11.40 20.37
C GLY A 333 32.46 11.86 18.95
N ILE A 334 32.50 10.90 18.03
CA ILE A 334 32.12 11.07 16.64
C ILE A 334 31.53 9.76 16.10
N LYS A 335 30.50 9.87 15.26
CA LYS A 335 29.95 8.74 14.53
C LYS A 335 30.53 8.67 13.11
N VAL A 336 30.57 7.48 12.54
CA VAL A 336 30.86 7.28 11.12
C VAL A 336 29.77 6.39 10.55
N ASP A 337 29.17 6.84 9.45
CA ASP A 337 28.27 6.03 8.65
C ASP A 337 29.10 5.17 7.68
N LEU A 338 29.04 3.85 7.80
CA LEU A 338 29.82 2.94 6.99
C LEU A 338 29.12 2.59 5.67
N ASP A 339 27.83 2.90 5.52
CA ASP A 339 27.04 2.55 4.33
C ASP A 339 27.58 3.21 3.05
N GLN A 340 28.24 4.36 3.18
CA GLN A 340 28.83 5.13 2.09
C GLN A 340 30.26 4.70 1.70
N LEU A 341 30.86 3.72 2.39
CA LEU A 341 32.28 3.38 2.26
C LEU A 341 32.54 2.08 1.48
N ASN A 342 33.56 2.05 0.63
CA ASN A 342 33.86 0.88 -0.20
C ASN A 342 34.69 -0.18 0.55
N GLU A 343 34.71 -1.41 0.02
CA GLU A 343 35.61 -2.48 0.48
C GLU A 343 37.06 -1.98 0.55
N GLY A 344 37.69 -2.16 1.72
CA GLY A 344 39.08 -1.81 1.98
C GLY A 344 39.34 -0.32 2.23
N ASP A 345 38.32 0.53 2.22
CA ASP A 345 38.48 1.93 2.61
C ASP A 345 39.04 2.03 4.04
N THR A 346 39.89 3.02 4.29
CA THR A 346 40.52 3.22 5.60
C THR A 346 40.09 4.56 6.20
N ILE A 347 39.39 4.50 7.32
CA ILE A 347 39.06 5.65 8.15
C ILE A 347 40.17 5.85 9.17
N VAL A 348 40.76 7.04 9.22
CA VAL A 348 41.77 7.38 10.23
C VAL A 348 41.14 8.30 11.26
N VAL A 349 41.15 7.88 12.54
CA VAL A 349 40.58 8.66 13.64
C VAL A 349 41.63 8.95 14.71
N SER A 350 41.69 10.21 15.11
CA SER A 350 42.51 10.72 16.20
C SER A 350 41.68 11.60 17.12
N LYS A 351 42.15 11.80 18.35
CA LYS A 351 41.41 12.50 19.41
C LYS A 351 40.97 13.93 19.02
N ASP A 352 41.71 14.61 18.15
CA ASP A 352 41.39 15.96 17.67
C ASP A 352 40.16 16.04 16.73
N LEU A 353 39.71 14.90 16.18
CA LEU A 353 38.48 14.83 15.40
C LEU A 353 37.23 14.68 16.28
N LEU A 354 37.39 14.32 17.55
CA LEU A 354 36.26 14.14 18.45
C LEU A 354 35.67 15.48 18.85
N SER A 355 34.35 15.50 18.99
CA SER A 355 33.62 16.71 19.37
C SER A 355 32.74 16.44 20.57
N GLU A 356 32.43 17.50 21.33
CA GLU A 356 31.41 17.41 22.36
C GLU A 356 30.06 17.13 21.70
N PRO A 357 29.32 16.09 22.12
CA PRO A 357 28.00 15.83 21.57
C PRO A 357 27.02 16.92 21.99
N ILE A 358 25.99 17.12 21.16
CA ILE A 358 24.94 18.10 21.42
C ILE A 358 23.89 17.44 22.31
N ALA A 359 23.70 17.98 23.52
CA ALA A 359 22.54 17.65 24.33
C ALA A 359 21.36 18.54 23.89
N LYS A 360 20.30 17.93 23.36
CA LYS A 360 19.09 18.63 22.92
C LYS A 360 17.89 18.15 23.73
N GLU A 361 17.26 19.07 24.44
CA GLU A 361 15.95 18.85 25.03
C GLU A 361 14.88 19.16 23.98
N LEU A 362 14.03 18.18 23.67
CA LEU A 362 12.88 18.33 22.79
C LEU A 362 11.61 18.58 23.62
N ASN A 363 10.53 18.96 22.93
CA ASN A 363 9.23 19.17 23.57
C ASN A 363 8.75 17.93 24.34
N ASP A 364 7.90 18.13 25.36
CA ASP A 364 7.45 17.10 26.32
C ASP A 364 6.82 15.84 25.68
N ASP A 365 6.39 15.93 24.43
CA ASP A 365 5.71 14.85 23.72
C ASP A 365 6.67 13.88 22.99
N VAL A 366 7.93 14.26 22.72
CA VAL A 366 8.90 13.43 21.97
C VAL A 366 9.68 12.50 22.91
N VAL A 367 9.45 11.20 22.77
CA VAL A 367 10.04 10.12 23.58
C VAL A 367 11.17 9.35 22.88
N GLY A 368 11.31 9.52 21.57
CA GLY A 368 12.34 8.87 20.76
C GLY A 368 12.84 9.80 19.67
N LEU A 369 14.11 9.67 19.30
CA LEU A 369 14.75 10.48 18.28
C LEU A 369 15.74 9.63 17.50
N TYR A 370 15.76 9.81 16.19
CA TYR A 370 16.58 9.05 15.26
C TYR A 370 17.27 10.01 14.28
N GLN A 371 18.52 9.72 13.92
CA GLN A 371 19.24 10.45 12.86
C GLN A 371 19.03 9.72 11.54
N CYS A 372 18.84 10.47 10.47
CA CYS A 372 18.45 9.92 9.18
C CYS A 372 19.24 10.56 8.05
N PHE A 373 19.60 9.77 7.06
CA PHE A 373 20.40 10.19 5.92
C PHE A 373 20.03 9.40 4.67
N GLU A 374 20.15 10.03 3.51
CA GLU A 374 19.76 9.45 2.22
C GLU A 374 20.82 8.47 1.70
N TYR A 375 20.37 7.36 1.11
CA TYR A 375 21.21 6.36 0.46
C TYR A 375 20.42 5.63 -0.63
N ASN A 376 20.78 5.79 -1.91
CA ASN A 376 20.17 5.09 -3.05
C ASN A 376 18.62 5.06 -3.01
N ASP A 377 18.00 6.25 -2.94
CA ASP A 377 16.54 6.45 -2.83
C ASP A 377 15.88 5.91 -1.54
N LEU A 378 16.68 5.43 -0.58
CA LEU A 378 16.27 5.07 0.77
C LEU A 378 16.67 6.14 1.78
N LEU A 379 15.90 6.23 2.87
CA LEU A 379 16.25 6.98 4.06
C LEU A 379 16.72 6.01 5.15
N LEU A 380 18.03 5.97 5.39
CA LEU A 380 18.61 5.13 6.44
C LEU A 380 18.40 5.78 7.81
N ARG A 381 18.09 4.97 8.81
CA ARG A 381 17.84 5.41 10.18
C ARG A 381 18.86 4.81 11.15
N ASP A 382 19.56 5.69 11.86
CA ASP A 382 20.42 5.38 12.99
C ASP A 382 19.77 5.80 14.32
N ASN A 383 19.90 4.94 15.34
CA ASN A 383 19.28 5.17 16.64
C ASN A 383 20.11 6.12 17.51
N ILE A 384 19.43 7.08 18.16
CA ILE A 384 20.05 7.93 19.17
C ILE A 384 19.77 7.32 20.55
N PHE A 385 20.83 7.06 21.30
CA PHE A 385 20.69 6.63 22.69
C PHE A 385 20.27 7.83 23.56
N CYS A 386 19.12 7.70 24.25
CA CYS A 386 18.70 8.65 25.27
C CYS A 386 19.46 8.36 26.58
N GLU A 387 20.18 9.34 27.13
CA GLU A 387 20.69 9.24 28.50
C GLU A 387 19.64 9.74 29.49
N LYS A 388 18.98 8.80 30.17
CA LYS A 388 18.23 8.97 31.43
C LYS A 388 17.06 9.99 31.46
N ASN A 389 15.87 9.45 31.75
CA ASN A 389 14.72 10.15 32.36
C ASN A 389 14.34 11.50 31.74
N GLY A 390 13.82 11.50 30.51
CA GLY A 390 13.18 12.68 29.89
C GLY A 390 13.37 12.74 28.38
N ASN A 391 13.20 13.93 27.82
CA ASN A 391 13.24 14.23 26.38
C ASN A 391 14.57 14.88 25.97
N ALA A 392 15.64 14.55 26.68
CA ALA A 392 16.99 15.03 26.43
C ALA A 392 17.78 13.98 25.64
N PHE A 393 18.17 14.33 24.42
CA PHE A 393 18.88 13.44 23.50
C PHE A 393 20.33 13.89 23.32
N ILE A 394 21.25 12.93 23.28
CA ILE A 394 22.68 13.18 23.04
C ILE A 394 22.99 12.86 21.58
N VAL A 395 23.26 13.89 20.79
CA VAL A 395 23.47 13.78 19.35
C VAL A 395 24.96 13.94 19.04
N TYR A 396 25.56 12.91 18.47
CA TYR A 396 26.94 12.95 17.99
C TYR A 396 26.98 13.41 16.53
N LYS A 397 28.03 14.16 16.18
CA LYS A 397 28.31 14.51 14.79
C LYS A 397 28.78 13.28 14.01
N PHE A 398 28.49 13.26 12.72
CA PHE A 398 29.05 12.29 11.81
C PHE A 398 30.33 12.84 11.17
N LEU A 399 31.32 11.98 10.97
CA LEU A 399 32.58 12.34 10.32
C LEU A 399 32.40 12.58 8.82
N ASN A 400 31.50 11.81 8.20
CA ASN A 400 31.32 11.73 6.75
C ASN A 400 29.97 12.26 6.25
N HIS A 401 29.24 12.99 7.09
CA HIS A 401 28.02 13.72 6.72
C HIS A 401 28.11 15.15 7.23
N GLU A 402 27.69 16.11 6.40
CA GLU A 402 27.46 17.48 6.85
C GLU A 402 26.16 17.56 7.68
N ASP A 403 26.09 18.51 8.62
CA ASP A 403 24.89 18.69 9.47
C ASP A 403 23.61 18.96 8.63
N SER A 404 23.74 19.45 7.39
CA SER A 404 22.62 19.66 6.45
C SER A 404 22.14 18.41 5.70
N GLU A 405 22.93 17.34 5.70
CA GLU A 405 22.60 16.06 5.08
C GLU A 405 21.85 15.15 6.06
N ILE A 406 21.81 15.53 7.34
CA ILE A 406 21.18 14.77 8.41
C ILE A 406 19.78 15.33 8.70
N SER A 407 18.78 14.50 8.52
CA SER A 407 17.41 14.72 9.00
C SER A 407 17.15 13.93 10.28
N TYR A 408 16.00 14.18 10.92
CA TYR A 408 15.66 13.59 12.21
C TYR A 408 14.23 13.08 12.24
N PHE A 409 14.05 11.82 12.62
CA PHE A 409 12.73 11.27 12.96
C PHE A 409 12.50 11.37 14.47
N GLY A 410 11.41 12.00 14.89
CA GLY A 410 10.97 12.07 16.28
C GLY A 410 9.77 11.18 16.53
N GLU A 411 9.85 10.31 17.53
CA GLU A 411 8.73 9.50 18.03
C GLU A 411 8.04 10.26 19.17
N THR A 412 6.77 10.60 18.98
CA THR A 412 5.93 11.15 20.05
C THR A 412 5.01 10.09 20.60
N LYS A 413 4.88 10.01 21.93
CA LYS A 413 3.90 9.12 22.58
C LYS A 413 2.74 9.91 23.12
N VAL A 414 1.54 9.56 22.67
CA VAL A 414 0.30 10.00 23.34
C VAL A 414 -0.16 8.83 24.21
N SER A 415 -0.23 9.05 25.52
CA SER A 415 -0.83 8.10 26.44
C SER A 415 -2.17 8.67 26.91
N PRO A 416 -3.30 8.27 26.31
CA PRO A 416 -4.59 8.76 26.77
C PRO A 416 -5.03 8.15 28.10
N GLU A 417 -4.53 6.96 28.49
CA GLU A 417 -4.89 6.27 29.73
C GLU A 417 -3.99 5.03 29.96
N VAL A 418 -4.01 4.47 31.19
CA VAL A 418 -3.22 3.28 31.57
C VAL A 418 -3.55 2.12 30.62
N ASN A 419 -2.56 1.67 29.85
CA ASN A 419 -2.57 0.55 28.86
C ASN A 419 -2.74 0.92 27.38
N ASN A 420 -2.98 2.19 27.02
CA ASN A 420 -2.99 2.62 25.61
C ASN A 420 -1.68 3.37 25.27
N ASN A 421 -0.96 2.88 24.25
CA ASN A 421 0.27 3.50 23.74
C ASN A 421 0.09 3.81 22.26
N SER A 422 -0.07 5.09 21.92
CA SER A 422 0.09 5.54 20.55
C SER A 422 1.47 6.15 20.36
N SER A 423 2.13 5.84 19.24
CA SER A 423 3.43 6.39 18.86
C SER A 423 3.37 6.97 17.45
N PHE A 424 3.80 8.21 17.26
CA PHE A 424 3.77 8.90 15.98
C PHE A 424 5.15 9.39 15.58
N PHE A 425 5.45 9.36 14.29
CA PHE A 425 6.76 9.70 13.77
C PHE A 425 6.68 10.92 12.85
N SER A 426 7.42 11.98 13.16
CA SER A 426 7.58 13.12 12.24
C SER A 426 9.04 13.32 11.88
N LEU A 427 9.28 13.62 10.60
CA LEU A 427 10.61 13.88 10.07
C LEU A 427 10.83 15.39 9.98
N VAL A 428 11.97 15.84 10.47
CA VAL A 428 12.39 17.24 10.43
C VAL A 428 13.82 17.34 9.89
N ASN A 429 14.12 18.44 9.20
CA ASN A 429 15.46 18.65 8.62
C ASN A 429 16.45 19.26 9.62
N SER A 430 16.00 19.56 10.85
CA SER A 430 16.84 20.12 11.90
C SER A 430 16.19 19.93 13.27
N LEU A 431 17.01 19.73 14.31
CA LEU A 431 16.57 19.66 15.71
C LEU A 431 15.93 20.95 16.24
N ASP A 432 16.09 22.08 15.54
CA ASP A 432 15.45 23.35 15.90
C ASP A 432 14.03 23.49 15.33
N GLN A 433 13.64 22.59 14.42
CA GLN A 433 12.27 22.53 13.92
C GLN A 433 11.37 21.83 14.93
N SER A 434 10.09 22.22 14.93
CA SER A 434 9.09 21.54 15.75
C SER A 434 8.67 20.24 15.06
N PHE A 435 8.71 19.14 15.80
CA PHE A 435 8.11 17.89 15.39
C PHE A 435 6.60 18.08 15.26
N THR A 436 6.03 17.62 14.14
CA THR A 436 4.58 17.68 13.91
C THR A 436 3.90 16.83 14.97
N LYS A 437 2.90 17.41 15.61
CA LYS A 437 2.08 16.66 16.56
C LYS A 437 1.22 15.67 15.80
N PRO A 438 0.89 14.54 16.43
CA PRO A 438 -0.06 13.60 15.86
C PRO A 438 -1.39 14.22 15.46
N LEU A 439 -2.01 13.63 14.44
CA LEU A 439 -3.43 13.79 14.19
C LEU A 439 -4.22 13.42 15.45
N ASP A 440 -5.25 14.22 15.76
CA ASP A 440 -6.06 13.99 16.96
C ASP A 440 -6.81 12.66 16.84
N PHE A 441 -6.63 11.80 17.83
CA PHE A 441 -7.32 10.52 17.94
C PHE A 441 -8.85 10.67 17.92
N SER A 442 -9.38 11.81 18.36
CA SER A 442 -10.83 12.08 18.29
C SER A 442 -11.40 12.09 16.87
N LEU A 443 -10.54 12.15 15.84
CA LEU A 443 -10.92 12.10 14.43
C LEU A 443 -10.91 10.68 13.85
N GLN A 444 -10.36 9.69 14.56
CA GLN A 444 -10.35 8.31 14.12
C GLN A 444 -11.65 7.61 14.56
N ASP A 445 -12.40 7.11 13.59
CA ASP A 445 -13.64 6.37 13.85
C ASP A 445 -13.40 4.87 13.70
N TYR A 446 -13.90 4.10 14.65
CA TYR A 446 -13.75 2.65 14.69
C TYR A 446 -14.99 2.00 15.31
N GLU A 447 -15.28 0.79 14.87
CA GLU A 447 -16.45 0.02 15.28
C GLU A 447 -16.00 -1.30 15.90
N ILE A 448 -16.58 -1.65 17.04
CA ILE A 448 -16.38 -2.95 17.69
C ILE A 448 -17.77 -3.50 18.00
N THR A 449 -18.08 -4.65 17.41
CA THR A 449 -19.34 -5.38 17.58
C THR A 449 -19.04 -6.83 17.97
N ASP A 450 -20.07 -7.63 18.25
CA ASP A 450 -19.91 -9.06 18.52
C ASP A 450 -19.48 -9.87 17.28
N ASP A 451 -19.59 -9.28 16.08
CA ASP A 451 -19.36 -9.97 14.81
C ASP A 451 -18.10 -9.48 14.08
N TYR A 452 -17.69 -8.23 14.28
CA TYR A 452 -16.50 -7.66 13.65
C TYR A 452 -15.90 -6.47 14.43
N ILE A 453 -14.64 -6.19 14.10
CA ILE A 453 -13.92 -4.97 14.43
C ILE A 453 -13.59 -4.24 13.14
N ALA A 454 -13.86 -2.95 13.06
CA ALA A 454 -13.54 -2.14 11.87
C ALA A 454 -12.85 -0.83 12.24
N LEU A 455 -12.00 -0.36 11.33
CA LEU A 455 -11.45 0.98 11.31
C LEU A 455 -12.04 1.70 10.10
N ASN A 456 -12.77 2.77 10.35
CA ASN A 456 -13.41 3.55 9.30
C ASN A 456 -12.38 4.48 8.61
N PRO A 457 -12.63 4.86 7.34
CA PRO A 457 -11.84 5.86 6.64
C PRO A 457 -11.62 7.09 7.50
N PHE A 458 -10.39 7.57 7.52
CA PHE A 458 -10.04 8.77 8.26
C PHE A 458 -10.70 9.98 7.60
N ASN A 459 -11.51 10.71 8.37
CA ASN A 459 -12.31 11.82 7.84
C ASN A 459 -11.51 13.14 7.85
N TYR A 460 -10.53 13.24 6.95
CA TYR A 460 -9.70 14.44 6.79
C TYR A 460 -9.34 14.65 5.31
N ASP A 461 -9.44 15.90 4.86
CA ASP A 461 -9.05 16.29 3.51
C ASP A 461 -7.52 16.34 3.41
N THR A 462 -6.92 15.18 3.10
CA THR A 462 -5.49 15.06 2.84
C THR A 462 -5.26 14.54 1.43
N PRO A 463 -4.32 15.13 0.66
CA PRO A 463 -3.90 14.57 -0.62
C PRO A 463 -3.03 13.32 -0.46
N LEU A 464 -2.71 12.91 0.78
CA LEU A 464 -1.84 11.79 1.08
C LEU A 464 -2.61 10.46 1.01
N ASN A 465 -1.93 9.42 0.52
CA ASN A 465 -2.44 8.06 0.60
C ASN A 465 -2.44 7.65 2.07
N ILE A 466 -3.59 7.17 2.56
CA ILE A 466 -3.74 6.70 3.93
C ILE A 466 -3.79 5.19 3.93
N TYR A 467 -2.91 4.59 4.71
CA TYR A 467 -2.92 3.19 5.06
C TYR A 467 -3.67 3.00 6.38
N ASN A 468 -4.70 2.16 6.38
CA ASN A 468 -5.46 1.78 7.56
C ASN A 468 -5.17 0.31 7.88
N SER A 469 -5.07 -0.03 9.16
CA SER A 469 -4.85 -1.41 9.61
C SER A 469 -5.46 -1.68 10.98
N VAL A 470 -5.99 -2.88 11.15
CA VAL A 470 -6.46 -3.45 12.42
C VAL A 470 -5.61 -4.65 12.76
N HIS A 471 -5.08 -4.71 13.98
CA HIS A 471 -4.23 -5.77 14.49
C HIS A 471 -4.89 -6.41 15.71
N LEU A 472 -5.33 -7.65 15.62
CA LEU A 472 -5.82 -8.42 16.75
C LEU A 472 -4.71 -9.33 17.27
N VAL A 473 -4.42 -9.24 18.56
CA VAL A 473 -3.61 -10.19 19.31
C VAL A 473 -4.57 -11.11 20.04
N ILE A 474 -4.57 -12.37 19.63
CA ILE A 474 -5.38 -13.42 20.24
C ILE A 474 -4.60 -14.09 21.36
N GLN A 475 -3.31 -14.31 21.17
CA GLN A 475 -2.43 -14.91 22.16
C GLN A 475 -1.01 -14.42 21.92
N ASP A 476 -0.38 -13.86 22.95
CA ASP A 476 1.05 -13.56 22.98
C ASP A 476 1.59 -13.89 24.38
N GLU A 477 1.81 -15.19 24.62
CA GLU A 477 2.22 -15.68 25.93
C GLU A 477 3.38 -16.67 25.87
N THR A 478 4.10 -16.77 26.99
CA THR A 478 5.20 -17.73 27.16
C THR A 478 4.84 -18.76 28.22
N ILE A 479 4.76 -20.04 27.83
CA ILE A 479 4.54 -21.18 28.72
C ILE A 479 5.80 -22.05 28.73
N GLY A 480 6.55 -22.01 29.83
CA GLY A 480 7.83 -22.72 29.90
C GLY A 480 8.85 -22.08 28.96
N ASN A 481 9.35 -22.84 28.00
CA ASN A 481 10.23 -22.35 26.94
C ASN A 481 9.51 -22.11 25.60
N THR A 482 8.18 -22.25 25.58
CA THR A 482 7.38 -22.05 24.37
C THR A 482 6.70 -20.69 24.38
N ILE A 483 6.86 -19.94 23.30
CA ILE A 483 6.14 -18.70 23.00
C ILE A 483 5.04 -19.03 22.00
N TYR A 484 3.80 -18.66 22.33
CA TYR A 484 2.65 -18.79 21.43
C TYR A 484 2.26 -17.42 20.92
N LYS A 485 2.15 -17.29 19.60
CA LYS A 485 1.89 -16.04 18.90
C LYS A 485 0.76 -16.20 17.89
N ASN A 486 -0.43 -15.71 18.24
CA ASN A 486 -1.62 -15.79 17.40
C ASN A 486 -2.14 -14.39 17.10
N TYR A 487 -2.14 -14.01 15.82
CA TYR A 487 -2.53 -12.67 15.40
C TYR A 487 -3.42 -12.66 14.16
N ILE A 488 -4.30 -11.67 14.10
CA ILE A 488 -5.00 -11.29 12.86
C ILE A 488 -4.59 -9.87 12.49
N ARG A 489 -4.33 -9.62 11.22
CA ARG A 489 -4.03 -8.29 10.70
C ARG A 489 -4.90 -8.06 9.48
N CYS A 490 -5.62 -6.95 9.43
CA CYS A 490 -6.31 -6.51 8.22
C CYS A 490 -5.79 -5.14 7.85
N SER A 491 -5.34 -4.95 6.62
CA SER A 491 -4.77 -3.69 6.19
C SER A 491 -5.18 -3.29 4.78
N GLY A 492 -5.40 -1.99 4.56
CA GLY A 492 -5.84 -1.44 3.29
C GLY A 492 -5.20 -0.08 3.01
N ARG A 493 -4.97 0.21 1.73
CA ARG A 493 -4.45 1.50 1.24
C ARG A 493 -5.61 2.42 0.83
N ASP A 494 -5.30 3.65 0.42
CA ASP A 494 -6.25 4.63 -0.13
C ASP A 494 -7.41 5.01 0.81
N ASN A 495 -7.09 5.06 2.11
CA ASN A 495 -8.00 5.43 3.18
C ASN A 495 -9.26 4.54 3.27
N VAL A 496 -9.18 3.29 2.84
CA VAL A 496 -10.35 2.40 2.86
C VAL A 496 -10.74 1.99 4.28
N ARG A 497 -12.00 1.58 4.44
CA ARG A 497 -12.47 0.90 5.64
C ARG A 497 -11.81 -0.48 5.71
N VAL A 498 -11.23 -0.83 6.85
CA VAL A 498 -10.69 -2.18 7.09
C VAL A 498 -11.52 -2.88 8.14
N VAL A 499 -11.81 -4.15 7.92
CA VAL A 499 -12.71 -4.95 8.75
C VAL A 499 -12.05 -6.27 9.08
N VAL A 500 -12.12 -6.67 10.35
CA VAL A 500 -11.72 -7.99 10.82
C VAL A 500 -12.96 -8.67 11.40
N PRO A 501 -13.41 -9.80 10.83
CA PRO A 501 -14.47 -10.57 11.45
C PRO A 501 -13.99 -11.18 12.77
N LEU A 502 -14.90 -11.35 13.73
CA LEU A 502 -14.64 -12.05 14.99
C LEU A 502 -15.00 -13.54 14.93
N LYS A 503 -15.72 -13.95 13.88
CA LYS A 503 -16.12 -15.34 13.63
C LYS A 503 -15.73 -15.73 12.21
N PHE A 504 -15.12 -16.91 12.08
CA PHE A 504 -14.65 -17.46 10.81
C PHE A 504 -15.37 -18.78 10.58
N ASP A 505 -16.60 -18.70 10.10
CA ASP A 505 -17.49 -19.86 9.96
C ASP A 505 -17.43 -20.50 8.56
N PHE A 506 -16.31 -20.34 7.84
CA PHE A 506 -16.15 -20.92 6.51
C PHE A 506 -15.58 -22.34 6.52
N GLU A 507 -15.93 -23.11 5.49
CA GLU A 507 -15.66 -24.54 5.42
C GLU A 507 -14.15 -24.83 5.37
N GLY A 508 -13.69 -25.73 6.24
CA GLY A 508 -12.31 -26.21 6.25
C GLY A 508 -11.31 -25.32 7.00
N PHE A 509 -11.70 -24.19 7.59
CA PHE A 509 -10.78 -23.33 8.35
C PHE A 509 -10.04 -24.08 9.47
N GLU A 510 -10.76 -24.89 10.25
CA GLU A 510 -10.17 -25.69 11.32
C GLU A 510 -9.14 -26.72 10.84
N GLU A 511 -9.16 -27.11 9.56
CA GLU A 511 -8.25 -28.08 8.95
C GLU A 511 -7.05 -27.42 8.25
N ILE A 512 -7.03 -26.08 8.19
CA ILE A 512 -5.93 -25.32 7.60
C ILE A 512 -4.64 -25.59 8.36
N ASN A 513 -3.57 -25.69 7.58
CA ASN A 513 -2.23 -25.95 8.04
C ASN A 513 -2.15 -27.11 9.04
N SER A 514 -2.66 -28.27 8.59
CA SER A 514 -2.67 -29.52 9.36
C SER A 514 -3.42 -29.44 10.70
N GLY A 515 -4.43 -28.56 10.79
CA GLY A 515 -5.28 -28.40 11.97
C GLY A 515 -4.78 -27.36 12.98
N LYS A 516 -3.72 -26.59 12.66
CA LYS A 516 -3.17 -25.56 13.57
C LYS A 516 -4.15 -24.44 13.90
N PHE A 517 -5.16 -24.22 13.06
CA PHE A 517 -6.16 -23.17 13.25
C PHE A 517 -7.42 -23.60 14.00
N LYS A 518 -7.54 -24.89 14.37
CA LYS A 518 -8.70 -25.42 15.07
C LYS A 518 -9.05 -24.69 16.37
N ASP A 519 -8.03 -24.35 17.14
CA ASP A 519 -8.20 -23.68 18.45
C ASP A 519 -7.94 -22.17 18.35
N PHE A 520 -7.76 -21.63 17.14
CA PHE A 520 -7.33 -20.24 16.91
C PHE A 520 -8.27 -19.21 17.53
N PHE A 521 -9.58 -19.49 17.55
CA PHE A 521 -10.61 -18.62 18.16
C PHE A 521 -11.14 -19.11 19.50
N SER A 522 -10.55 -20.17 20.06
CA SER A 522 -10.90 -20.64 21.41
C SER A 522 -10.30 -19.76 22.52
N ASN A 523 -9.38 -18.87 22.15
CA ASN A 523 -8.74 -17.89 23.00
C ASN A 523 -9.45 -16.53 22.90
N ASN A 524 -9.47 -15.78 24.02
CA ASN A 524 -10.01 -14.42 24.03
C ASN A 524 -9.05 -13.46 23.32
N ILE A 525 -9.57 -12.43 22.65
CA ILE A 525 -8.74 -11.37 22.09
C ILE A 525 -8.09 -10.60 23.25
N GLU A 526 -6.77 -10.74 23.39
CA GLU A 526 -5.99 -10.08 24.42
C GLU A 526 -5.84 -8.58 24.15
N LYS A 527 -5.77 -8.21 22.86
CA LYS A 527 -5.49 -6.83 22.45
C LYS A 527 -5.92 -6.53 21.02
N VAL A 528 -6.46 -5.33 20.82
CA VAL A 528 -6.83 -4.76 19.51
C VAL A 528 -5.96 -3.52 19.28
N GLY A 529 -5.31 -3.46 18.12
CA GLY A 529 -4.53 -2.35 17.59
C GLY A 529 -5.21 -1.72 16.38
N PHE A 530 -5.27 -0.39 16.33
CA PHE A 530 -5.76 0.36 15.17
C PHE A 530 -4.66 1.28 14.68
N VAL A 531 -4.25 1.14 13.43
CA VAL A 531 -3.20 1.93 12.80
C VAL A 531 -3.78 2.69 11.62
N THR A 532 -3.65 4.00 11.65
CA THR A 532 -3.87 4.86 10.48
C THR A 532 -2.57 5.60 10.23
N SER A 533 -2.07 5.50 8.99
CA SER A 533 -0.83 6.14 8.59
C SER A 533 -0.87 6.75 7.21
N THR A 534 -0.40 7.98 7.09
CA THR A 534 -0.16 8.62 5.80
C THR A 534 1.14 8.08 5.22
N ASN A 535 1.09 7.45 4.05
CA ASN A 535 2.28 6.92 3.37
C ASN A 535 2.52 7.71 2.07
N PHE A 536 3.73 8.25 1.87
CA PHE A 536 4.15 8.73 0.55
C PHE A 536 5.66 8.70 0.36
N LEU A 537 6.06 8.13 -0.78
CA LEU A 537 7.41 7.93 -1.33
C LEU A 537 8.33 9.18 -1.40
N THR A 538 7.88 10.36 -1.00
CA THR A 538 8.67 11.61 -1.09
C THR A 538 8.25 12.71 -0.08
N SER A 539 7.35 12.45 0.87
CA SER A 539 6.89 13.47 1.84
C SER A 539 7.00 13.01 3.29
N LEU A 540 7.80 13.77 4.03
CA LEU A 540 8.37 13.63 5.37
C LEU A 540 7.36 13.54 6.56
N GLU A 541 6.31 12.71 6.51
CA GLU A 541 5.37 12.56 7.65
C GLU A 541 4.78 11.14 7.79
N ILE A 542 5.14 10.41 8.86
CA ILE A 542 4.60 9.08 9.20
C ILE A 542 3.73 9.20 10.46
N ASN A 543 2.48 9.62 10.28
CA ASN A 543 1.50 9.48 11.35
C ASN A 543 1.23 7.99 11.53
N SER A 544 1.36 7.42 12.73
CA SER A 544 0.87 6.07 13.01
C SER A 544 0.17 6.13 14.35
N PHE A 545 -0.99 5.48 14.46
CA PHE A 545 -1.73 5.42 15.71
C PHE A 545 -1.84 3.98 16.18
N SER A 546 -2.04 3.73 17.48
CA SER A 546 -2.32 2.39 18.03
C SER A 546 -3.10 2.53 19.34
N ILE A 547 -4.36 2.07 19.36
CA ILE A 547 -5.08 1.79 20.62
C ILE A 547 -4.67 0.40 21.08
N TYR A 548 -4.67 0.14 22.39
CA TYR A 548 -4.59 -1.21 22.93
C TYR A 548 -5.71 -1.38 23.95
N SER A 549 -6.94 -1.58 23.48
CA SER A 549 -8.04 -1.80 24.42
C SER A 549 -7.99 -3.24 24.93
N GLN A 550 -7.65 -3.42 26.21
CA GLN A 550 -8.17 -4.55 26.99
C GLN A 550 -9.61 -4.22 27.34
N LYS A 551 -10.55 -4.63 26.50
CA LYS A 551 -11.87 -4.99 26.99
C LYS A 551 -11.96 -6.49 26.83
N ASP A 552 -12.46 -7.16 27.85
CA ASP A 552 -13.04 -8.49 27.69
C ASP A 552 -14.05 -8.37 26.54
N LEU A 553 -13.65 -8.78 25.33
CA LEU A 553 -14.51 -8.94 24.15
C LEU A 553 -15.13 -10.33 24.20
#